data_AF-A0A067BQW1-F1
#
_entry.id   AF-A0A067BQW1-F1
#
_cell.length_a   1.000
_cell.length_b   1.000
_cell.length_c   1.000
_cell.angle_alpha   90.00
_cell.angle_beta   90.00
_cell.angle_gamma   90.00
#
_symmetry.space_group_name_H-M   'P 1'
#
loop_
_entity.id
_entity.type
_entity.pdbx_description
1 polymer ?
#
loop_
_entity_poly.entity_id
_entity_poly.type
_entity_poly.pdbx_seq_one_letter_code
_entity_poly.pdbx_strand_id
1 'polypeptide(L)'
;MKLLWDDELRVNTVHVKDVTRALWHVATRGEAGHVYNLADKNDTSQGKLNALLGPLFGIETGFIGKLISNLARLRLGDVVDDVNDKHMKPWSDLCSTHGVTNTPLTPYLDKELLAHHQLYINGAKIEAIGFEYAYPTLTIDELRDVIEGAIAQRIFPPILA
;
A
#
# COMPACT_ATOMS: atom_id res chain seq x y z
N MET A 1 -2.46 -6.03 -14.06
CA MET A 1 -3.12 -4.99 -13.24
C MET A 1 -2.79 -3.61 -13.80
N LYS A 2 -3.78 -2.73 -14.02
CA LYS A 2 -3.52 -1.33 -14.42
C LYS A 2 -4.05 -0.39 -13.35
N LEU A 3 -3.23 0.55 -12.89
CA LEU A 3 -3.60 1.57 -11.92
C LEU A 3 -4.23 2.77 -12.63
N LEU A 4 -5.14 3.44 -11.92
CA LEU A 4 -5.92 4.54 -12.49
C LEU A 4 -5.07 5.79 -12.76
N TRP A 5 -4.12 6.09 -11.89
CA TRP A 5 -3.29 7.30 -11.96
C TRP A 5 -1.97 7.02 -12.69
N ASP A 6 -1.01 7.94 -12.62
CA ASP A 6 0.31 7.73 -13.20
C ASP A 6 1.32 7.21 -12.17
N ASP A 7 2.54 6.96 -12.64
CA ASP A 7 3.65 6.44 -11.84
C ASP A 7 4.17 7.43 -10.81
N GLU A 8 3.83 8.71 -10.95
CA GLU A 8 4.28 9.82 -10.11
C GLU A 8 3.42 10.02 -8.85
N LEU A 9 2.20 9.45 -8.78
CA LEU A 9 1.34 9.57 -7.61
C LEU A 9 2.02 9.00 -6.36
N ARG A 10 2.30 9.87 -5.39
CA ARG A 10 3.02 9.53 -4.16
C ARG A 10 2.11 8.95 -3.11
N VAL A 11 2.59 7.86 -2.54
CA VAL A 11 1.93 7.05 -1.53
C VAL A 11 3.02 6.61 -0.56
N ASN A 12 3.34 7.48 0.41
CA ASN A 12 4.36 7.13 1.39
C ASN A 12 3.95 5.84 2.13
N THR A 13 4.89 4.92 2.27
CA THR A 13 4.74 3.65 3.00
C THR A 13 5.68 3.69 4.19
N VAL A 14 5.35 3.04 5.29
CA VAL A 14 6.32 2.86 6.39
C VAL A 14 6.23 1.44 6.88
N HIS A 15 7.39 0.81 7.07
CA HIS A 15 7.46 -0.54 7.58
C HIS A 15 6.89 -0.61 9.00
N VAL A 16 6.07 -1.62 9.31
CA VAL A 16 5.37 -1.73 10.60
C VAL A 16 6.31 -1.79 11.80
N LYS A 17 7.52 -2.35 11.64
CA LYS A 17 8.54 -2.34 12.69
C LYS A 17 9.04 -0.92 12.97
N ASP A 18 9.17 -0.07 11.95
CA ASP A 18 9.54 1.33 12.13
C ASP A 18 8.39 2.13 12.74
N VAL A 19 7.12 1.83 12.41
CA VAL A 19 5.95 2.39 13.11
C VAL A 19 6.02 2.09 14.61
N THR A 20 6.29 0.83 14.97
CA THR A 20 6.36 0.40 16.37
C THR A 20 7.54 1.06 17.10
N ARG A 21 8.72 1.12 16.46
CA ARG A 21 9.90 1.81 16.99
C ARG A 21 9.65 3.30 17.17
N ALA A 22 8.96 3.94 16.23
CA ALA A 22 8.62 5.36 16.28
C ALA A 22 7.70 5.68 17.45
N LEU A 23 6.68 4.83 17.72
CA LEU A 23 5.82 5.00 18.89
C LEU A 23 6.62 5.01 20.19
N TRP A 24 7.52 4.04 20.37
CA TRP A 24 8.40 4.00 21.54
C TRP A 24 9.36 5.19 21.61
N HIS A 25 9.93 5.58 20.47
CA HIS A 25 10.85 6.72 20.37
C HIS A 25 10.17 8.02 20.77
N VAL A 26 8.98 8.30 20.22
CA VAL A 26 8.20 9.50 20.57
C VAL A 26 7.74 9.46 22.02
N ALA A 27 7.34 8.30 22.55
CA ALA A 27 6.96 8.19 23.96
C ALA A 27 8.10 8.49 24.94
N THR A 28 9.36 8.31 24.53
CA THR A 28 10.54 8.48 25.40
C THR A 28 11.36 9.74 25.11
N ARG A 29 11.21 10.33 23.91
CA ARG A 29 12.01 11.48 23.44
C ARG A 29 11.17 12.65 22.95
N GLY A 30 9.89 12.42 22.65
CA GLY A 30 8.99 13.43 22.11
C GLY A 30 8.54 14.44 23.17
N GLU A 31 8.14 15.61 22.71
CA GLU A 31 7.56 16.65 23.55
C GLU A 31 6.05 16.47 23.68
N ALA A 32 5.50 16.67 24.88
CA ALA A 32 4.08 16.54 25.13
C ALA A 32 3.27 17.55 24.30
N GLY A 33 2.16 17.10 23.71
CA GLY A 33 1.32 17.93 22.84
C GLY A 33 1.84 18.10 21.41
N HIS A 34 2.96 17.49 21.05
CA HIS A 34 3.52 17.56 19.70
C HIS A 34 3.05 16.40 18.82
N VAL A 35 2.77 16.70 17.55
CA VAL A 35 2.53 15.71 16.50
C VAL A 35 3.83 15.43 15.75
N TYR A 36 4.09 14.15 15.48
CA TYR A 36 5.24 13.65 14.73
C TYR A 36 4.73 12.74 13.61
N ASN A 37 4.98 13.14 12.36
CA ASN A 37 4.66 12.32 11.20
C ASN A 37 5.75 11.28 10.97
N LEU A 38 5.36 10.15 10.37
CA LEU A 38 6.25 9.09 9.95
C LEU A 38 6.07 8.85 8.45
N ALA A 39 7.16 8.87 7.69
CA ALA A 39 7.14 8.73 6.23
C ALA A 39 8.38 7.98 5.75
N ASP A 40 8.28 7.13 4.73
CA ASP A 40 9.49 6.54 4.14
C ASP A 40 10.43 7.60 3.57
N LYS A 41 11.71 7.28 3.61
CA LYS A 41 12.76 8.04 2.92
C LYS A 41 12.79 7.76 1.42
N ASN A 42 12.10 6.71 0.97
CA ASN A 42 12.08 6.28 -0.42
C ASN A 42 11.27 7.20 -1.33
N ASP A 43 10.41 8.09 -0.79
CA ASP A 43 9.48 8.89 -1.58
C ASP A 43 8.65 7.97 -2.51
N THR A 44 7.99 7.00 -1.88
CA THR A 44 7.29 5.90 -2.55
C THR A 44 6.16 6.42 -3.45
N SER A 45 6.07 5.87 -4.67
CA SER A 45 5.05 6.20 -5.66
C SER A 45 4.37 4.94 -6.19
N GLN A 46 3.25 5.08 -6.90
CA GLN A 46 2.60 3.97 -7.58
C GLN A 46 3.54 3.26 -8.57
N GLY A 47 4.42 4.01 -9.24
CA GLY A 47 5.47 3.45 -10.10
C GLY A 47 6.40 2.51 -9.35
N LYS A 48 6.93 2.96 -8.20
CA LYS A 48 7.82 2.14 -7.36
C LYS A 48 7.12 0.91 -6.81
N LEU A 49 5.85 1.01 -6.41
CA LEU A 49 5.06 -0.15 -5.97
C LEU A 49 4.85 -1.16 -7.11
N ASN A 50 4.46 -0.71 -8.31
CA ASN A 50 4.27 -1.59 -9.46
C ASN A 50 5.54 -2.36 -9.84
N ALA A 51 6.70 -1.70 -9.76
CA ALA A 51 8.00 -2.33 -10.02
C ALA A 51 8.31 -3.51 -9.07
N LEU A 52 7.69 -3.54 -7.90
CA LEU A 52 7.82 -4.64 -6.92
C LEU A 52 6.68 -5.66 -7.08
N LEU A 53 5.44 -5.21 -7.24
CA LEU A 53 4.25 -6.08 -7.32
C LEU A 53 4.23 -6.95 -8.58
N GLY A 54 4.70 -6.42 -9.72
CA GLY A 54 4.75 -7.17 -10.97
C GLY A 54 5.59 -8.46 -10.85
N PRO A 55 6.87 -8.36 -10.48
CA PRO A 55 7.71 -9.54 -10.23
C PRO A 55 7.22 -10.43 -9.08
N LEU A 56 6.69 -9.83 -8.00
CA LEU A 56 6.27 -10.60 -6.81
C LEU A 56 5.12 -11.59 -7.11
N PHE A 57 4.20 -11.22 -7.99
CA PHE A 57 3.04 -12.04 -8.38
C PHE A 57 3.13 -12.59 -9.81
N GLY A 58 4.19 -12.28 -10.55
CA GLY A 58 4.34 -12.70 -11.95
C GLY A 58 3.27 -12.07 -12.87
N ILE A 59 2.87 -10.83 -12.60
CA ILE A 59 1.81 -10.12 -13.34
C ILE A 59 2.34 -8.92 -14.10
N GLU A 60 1.71 -8.61 -15.23
CA GLU A 60 1.93 -7.33 -15.91
C GLU A 60 1.28 -6.18 -15.13
N THR A 61 2.04 -5.11 -14.90
CA THR A 61 1.55 -3.88 -14.26
C THR A 61 1.59 -2.69 -15.22
N GLY A 62 0.69 -1.72 -15.05
CA GLY A 62 0.73 -0.49 -15.86
C GLY A 62 -0.24 0.58 -15.37
N PHE A 63 -0.50 1.56 -16.23
CA PHE A 63 -1.33 2.73 -15.94
C PHE A 63 -2.37 2.96 -17.04
N ILE A 64 -3.55 3.45 -16.67
CA ILE A 64 -4.67 3.69 -17.60
C ILE A 64 -4.45 4.95 -18.47
N GLY A 65 -3.51 5.82 -18.09
CA GLY A 65 -3.06 6.98 -18.88
C GLY A 65 -3.89 8.25 -18.64
N LYS A 66 -3.21 9.42 -18.61
CA LYS A 66 -3.72 10.70 -18.05
C LYS A 66 -5.08 11.17 -18.59
N LEU A 67 -5.37 10.96 -19.88
CA LEU A 67 -6.65 11.36 -20.49
C LEU A 67 -7.83 10.53 -19.96
N ILE A 68 -7.66 9.22 -19.87
CA ILE A 68 -8.69 8.32 -19.36
C ILE A 68 -8.83 8.52 -17.85
N SER A 69 -7.73 8.76 -17.13
CA SER A 69 -7.74 9.08 -15.69
C SER A 69 -8.56 10.34 -15.38
N ASN A 70 -8.49 11.38 -16.23
CA ASN A 70 -9.27 12.60 -16.03
C ASN A 70 -10.78 12.39 -16.29
N LEU A 71 -11.13 11.59 -17.30
CA LEU A 71 -12.53 11.23 -17.55
C LEU A 71 -13.09 10.35 -16.42
N ALA A 72 -12.28 9.40 -15.94
CA ALA A 72 -12.60 8.56 -14.78
C ALA A 72 -12.79 9.40 -13.50
N ARG A 73 -12.07 10.51 -13.31
CA ARG A 73 -12.25 11.40 -12.15
C ARG A 73 -13.68 11.96 -12.06
N LEU A 74 -14.30 12.31 -13.19
CA LEU A 74 -15.67 12.82 -13.24
C LEU A 74 -16.71 11.73 -12.92
N ARG A 75 -16.33 10.46 -13.08
CA ARG A 75 -17.18 9.28 -12.87
C ARG A 75 -16.55 8.31 -11.86
N LEU A 76 -15.90 8.86 -10.83
CA LEU A 76 -15.10 8.06 -9.91
C LEU A 76 -15.95 7.03 -9.16
N GLY A 77 -17.24 7.33 -8.91
CA GLY A 77 -18.19 6.35 -8.36
C GLY A 77 -18.33 5.13 -9.26
N ASP A 78 -18.72 5.34 -10.52
CA ASP A 78 -18.85 4.27 -11.53
C ASP A 78 -17.57 3.43 -11.67
N VAL A 79 -16.39 4.06 -11.58
CA VAL A 79 -15.08 3.37 -11.66
C VAL A 79 -14.81 2.54 -10.41
N VAL A 80 -15.15 3.05 -9.22
CA VAL A 80 -15.01 2.31 -7.96
C VAL A 80 -15.90 1.08 -7.98
N ASP A 81 -17.16 1.23 -8.41
CA ASP A 81 -18.11 0.13 -8.50
C ASP A 81 -17.63 -0.95 -9.48
N ASP A 82 -17.19 -0.56 -10.69
CA ASP A 82 -16.63 -1.49 -11.69
C ASP A 82 -15.37 -2.22 -11.19
N VAL A 83 -14.49 -1.52 -10.47
CA VAL A 83 -13.30 -2.14 -9.86
C VAL A 83 -13.71 -3.13 -8.77
N ASN A 84 -14.63 -2.76 -7.87
CA ASN A 84 -15.09 -3.65 -6.81
C ASN A 84 -15.76 -4.90 -7.38
N ASP A 85 -16.66 -4.75 -8.37
CA ASP A 85 -17.33 -5.87 -9.04
C ASP A 85 -16.34 -6.84 -9.70
N LYS A 86 -15.28 -6.31 -10.30
CA LYS A 86 -14.24 -7.13 -10.95
C LYS A 86 -13.32 -7.87 -10.00
N HIS A 87 -13.13 -7.40 -8.77
CA HIS A 87 -12.13 -7.99 -7.85
C HIS A 87 -12.75 -8.82 -6.72
N MET A 88 -13.96 -8.47 -6.25
CA MET A 88 -14.59 -9.14 -5.10
C MET A 88 -14.82 -10.63 -5.36
N LYS A 89 -15.42 -11.00 -6.50
CA LYS A 89 -15.69 -12.40 -6.82
C LYS A 89 -14.40 -13.21 -7.05
N PRO A 90 -13.43 -12.77 -7.88
CA PRO A 90 -12.17 -13.49 -8.02
C PRO A 90 -11.41 -13.67 -6.71
N TRP A 91 -11.41 -12.68 -5.81
CA TRP A 91 -10.82 -12.83 -4.48
C TRP A 91 -11.52 -13.92 -3.65
N SER A 92 -12.86 -13.91 -3.63
CA SER A 92 -13.64 -14.94 -2.92
C SER A 92 -13.40 -16.34 -3.48
N ASP A 93 -13.37 -16.47 -4.80
CA ASP A 93 -13.14 -17.75 -5.49
C ASP A 93 -11.69 -18.23 -5.23
N LEU A 94 -10.71 -17.33 -5.21
CA LEU A 94 -9.33 -17.63 -4.89
C LEU A 94 -9.14 -18.08 -3.44
N CYS A 95 -9.75 -17.36 -2.49
CA CYS A 95 -9.74 -17.74 -1.07
C CYS A 95 -10.35 -19.13 -0.87
N SER A 96 -11.49 -19.39 -1.52
CA SER A 96 -12.16 -20.69 -1.46
C SER A 96 -11.30 -21.82 -2.02
N THR A 97 -10.63 -21.59 -3.17
CA THR A 97 -9.75 -22.56 -3.82
C THR A 97 -8.57 -22.97 -2.93
N HIS A 98 -8.05 -22.04 -2.14
CA HIS A 98 -6.90 -22.28 -1.25
C HIS A 98 -7.28 -22.51 0.22
N GLY A 99 -8.56 -22.67 0.54
CA GLY A 99 -9.02 -22.93 1.91
C GLY A 99 -8.80 -21.77 2.88
N VAL A 100 -8.73 -20.53 2.39
CA VAL A 100 -8.67 -19.31 3.19
C VAL A 100 -10.11 -18.94 3.58
N THR A 101 -10.59 -19.44 4.71
CA THR A 101 -12.00 -19.32 5.13
C THR A 101 -12.27 -18.14 6.07
N ASN A 102 -11.23 -17.48 6.59
CA ASN A 102 -11.37 -16.37 7.53
C ASN A 102 -10.27 -15.33 7.32
N THR A 103 -10.36 -14.56 6.24
CA THR A 103 -9.44 -13.46 5.97
C THR A 103 -10.05 -12.12 6.42
N PRO A 104 -9.29 -11.27 7.15
CA PRO A 104 -9.68 -9.90 7.42
C PRO A 104 -9.39 -8.97 6.23
N LEU A 105 -8.75 -9.48 5.16
CA LEU A 105 -8.40 -8.71 3.98
C LEU A 105 -9.59 -8.64 3.02
N THR A 106 -9.79 -7.46 2.45
CA THR A 106 -10.81 -7.21 1.44
C THR A 106 -10.18 -6.50 0.24
N PRO A 107 -10.51 -6.89 -1.00
CA PRO A 107 -10.13 -6.16 -2.19
C PRO A 107 -11.08 -4.98 -2.46
N TYR A 108 -12.10 -4.77 -1.60
CA TYR A 108 -13.00 -3.63 -1.72
C TYR A 108 -12.24 -2.32 -1.54
N LEU A 109 -12.48 -1.38 -2.46
CA LEU A 109 -11.89 -0.06 -2.46
C LEU A 109 -12.96 0.99 -2.21
N ASP A 110 -12.74 1.82 -1.20
CA ASP A 110 -13.47 3.06 -1.02
C ASP A 110 -13.03 4.10 -2.06
N LYS A 111 -13.95 5.01 -2.38
CA LYS A 111 -13.73 6.06 -3.39
C LYS A 111 -12.50 6.93 -3.09
N GLU A 112 -12.26 7.19 -1.82
CA GLU A 112 -11.15 8.00 -1.32
C GLU A 112 -9.79 7.36 -1.64
N LEU A 113 -9.71 6.02 -1.67
CA LEU A 113 -8.49 5.29 -2.01
C LEU A 113 -8.15 5.37 -3.50
N LEU A 114 -9.17 5.55 -4.35
CA LEU A 114 -9.01 5.75 -5.79
C LEU A 114 -8.94 7.23 -6.18
N ALA A 115 -9.10 8.18 -5.25
CA ALA A 115 -8.98 9.59 -5.55
C ALA A 115 -7.53 9.98 -5.87
N HIS A 116 -7.34 11.04 -6.67
CA HIS A 116 -6.02 11.56 -7.02
C HIS A 116 -5.48 12.46 -5.89
N HIS A 117 -5.19 11.86 -4.74
CA HIS A 117 -4.59 12.54 -3.59
C HIS A 117 -3.14 12.13 -3.44
N GLN A 118 -2.26 13.13 -3.42
CA GLN A 118 -0.87 12.93 -3.07
C GLN A 118 -0.79 12.70 -1.56
N LEU A 119 -0.46 11.48 -1.14
CA LEU A 119 -0.44 11.07 0.27
C LEU A 119 0.96 11.09 0.86
N TYR A 120 1.79 12.05 0.42
CA TYR A 120 3.12 12.24 0.98
C TYR A 120 3.10 13.23 2.14
N ILE A 121 3.89 12.94 3.18
CA ILE A 121 3.96 13.77 4.37
C ILE A 121 5.42 14.01 4.78
N ASN A 122 5.65 15.12 5.48
CA ASN A 122 6.98 15.45 5.96
C ASN A 122 7.25 14.78 7.31
N GLY A 123 8.22 13.85 7.34
CA GLY A 123 8.68 13.16 8.54
C GLY A 123 9.88 13.80 9.24
N ALA A 124 10.41 14.94 8.79
CA ALA A 124 11.66 15.52 9.30
C ALA A 124 11.65 15.80 10.82
N LYS A 125 10.47 16.06 11.39
CA LYS A 125 10.33 16.35 12.83
C LYS A 125 10.68 15.15 13.71
N ILE A 126 10.39 13.92 13.28
CA ILE A 126 10.76 12.72 14.07
C ILE A 126 12.26 12.43 13.97
N GLU A 127 12.86 12.68 12.81
CA GLU A 127 14.29 12.53 12.58
C GLU A 127 15.09 13.56 13.42
N ALA A 128 14.56 14.79 13.56
CA ALA A 128 15.18 15.84 14.37
C ALA A 128 15.33 15.50 15.86
N ILE A 129 14.53 14.55 16.38
CA ILE A 129 14.65 14.01 17.73
C ILE A 129 15.45 12.69 17.78
N GLY A 130 16.19 12.37 16.71
CA GLY A 130 17.10 11.23 16.64
C GLY A 130 16.46 9.89 16.25
N PHE A 131 15.28 9.90 15.62
CA PHE A 131 14.70 8.65 15.09
C PHE A 131 15.38 8.25 13.78
N GLU A 132 15.82 6.99 13.70
CA GLU A 132 16.44 6.41 12.50
C GLU A 132 15.62 5.21 11.99
N TYR A 133 15.20 5.29 10.72
CA TYR A 133 14.48 4.23 10.02
C TYR A 133 15.39 3.00 9.83
N ALA A 134 14.95 1.83 10.29
CA ALA A 134 15.66 0.57 10.00
C ALA A 134 15.30 0.05 8.61
N TYR A 135 14.13 0.44 8.10
CA TYR A 135 13.60 0.06 6.80
C TYR A 135 13.36 1.34 5.96
N PRO A 136 14.42 2.07 5.58
CA PRO A 136 14.29 3.38 4.93
C PRO A 136 13.77 3.27 3.49
N THR A 137 13.80 2.08 2.89
CA THR A 137 13.40 1.84 1.51
C THR A 137 12.57 0.57 1.41
N LEU A 138 11.46 0.66 0.68
CA LEU A 138 10.63 -0.51 0.38
C LEU A 138 11.37 -1.41 -0.61
N THR A 139 11.53 -2.67 -0.27
CA THR A 139 12.16 -3.69 -1.10
C THR A 139 11.19 -4.82 -1.41
N ILE A 140 11.54 -5.64 -2.40
CA ILE A 140 10.73 -6.83 -2.74
C ILE A 140 10.77 -7.87 -1.61
N ASP A 141 11.88 -7.99 -0.88
CA ASP A 141 12.03 -8.95 0.20
C ASP A 141 11.13 -8.59 1.39
N GLU A 142 11.10 -7.31 1.80
CA GLU A 142 10.20 -6.87 2.87
C GLU A 142 8.73 -7.05 2.48
N LEU A 143 8.38 -6.82 1.20
CA LEU A 143 7.02 -7.04 0.72
C LEU A 143 6.68 -8.55 0.69
N ARG A 144 7.63 -9.39 0.27
CA ARG A 144 7.48 -10.85 0.28
C ARG A 144 7.27 -11.37 1.69
N ASP A 145 8.08 -10.94 2.66
CA ASP A 145 7.95 -11.31 4.07
C ASP A 145 6.56 -11.00 4.63
N VAL A 146 5.97 -9.85 4.27
CA VAL A 146 4.59 -9.48 4.66
C VAL A 146 3.56 -10.46 4.08
N ILE A 147 3.67 -10.79 2.78
CA ILE A 147 2.73 -11.70 2.12
C ILE A 147 2.91 -13.14 2.63
N GLU A 148 4.14 -13.61 2.82
CA GLU A 148 4.43 -14.91 3.40
C GLU A 148 3.90 -15.03 4.84
N GLY A 149 4.03 -13.97 5.64
CA GLY A 149 3.42 -13.91 6.97
C GLY A 149 1.89 -14.00 6.92
N ALA A 150 1.24 -13.39 5.93
CA ALA A 150 -0.20 -13.48 5.72
C ALA A 150 -0.64 -14.87 5.23
N ILE A 151 0.16 -15.52 4.38
CA ILE A 151 -0.04 -16.91 3.93
C ILE A 151 0.09 -17.88 5.11
N ALA A 152 1.13 -17.72 5.94
CA ALA A 152 1.36 -18.55 7.12
C ALA A 152 0.20 -18.47 8.13
N GLN A 153 -0.40 -17.30 8.25
CA GLN A 153 -1.60 -17.07 9.07
C GLN A 153 -2.91 -17.56 8.41
N ARG A 154 -2.85 -18.07 7.17
CA ARG A 154 -4.00 -18.50 6.36
C ARG A 154 -5.03 -17.38 6.14
N ILE A 155 -4.54 -16.14 6.01
CA ILE A 155 -5.36 -14.98 5.68
C ILE A 155 -5.12 -14.45 4.27
N PHE A 156 -4.13 -15.00 3.55
CA PHE A 156 -3.86 -14.68 2.15
C PHE A 156 -3.61 -15.97 1.34
N PRO A 157 -4.10 -16.09 0.10
CA PRO A 157 -3.86 -17.26 -0.74
C PRO A 157 -2.37 -17.43 -1.13
N PRO A 158 -1.81 -18.65 -1.18
CA PRO A 158 -0.40 -18.90 -1.52
C PRO A 158 -0.15 -18.77 -3.03
N ILE A 159 -0.15 -17.54 -3.54
CA ILE A 159 -0.06 -17.21 -4.98
C ILE A 159 1.16 -16.36 -5.35
N LEU A 160 2.21 -16.39 -4.53
CA LEU A 160 3.48 -15.75 -4.90
C LEU A 160 4.09 -16.45 -6.12
N ALA A 161 4.77 -15.69 -6.97
CA ALA A 161 5.53 -16.21 -8.10
C ALA A 161 6.83 -16.90 -7.64
#